data_AF-A0AAV9D2S7-F1
#
_entry.id   AF-A0AAV9D2S7-F1
#
_cell.length_a   1.000
_cell.length_b   1.000
_cell.length_c   1.000
_cell.angle_alpha   90.00
_cell.angle_beta   90.00
_cell.angle_gamma   90.00
#
_symmetry.space_group_name_H-M   'P 1'
#
loop_
_entity.id
_entity.type
_entity.pdbx_description
1 polymer ?
#
loop_
_entity_poly.entity_id
_entity_poly.type
_entity_poly.pdbx_seq_one_letter_code
_entity_poly.pdbx_strand_id
1 'polypeptide(L)'
;MTGEEQKAAVEEVHGHLQLIEDELREGHFKGRAFFGGDGIGALDIVVGCGSYWLPVLEEVAEVKLVDPERFPLFHAWLTAFEGLDDVKGIMPAPDRLLEYAGGVRQFFLSQGK
;
A
#
# COMPACT_ATOMS: atom_id res chain seq x y z
N MET A 1 0.50 4.89 -20.37
CA MET A 1 1.48 3.96 -19.78
C MET A 1 1.49 2.72 -20.65
N THR A 2 2.64 2.36 -21.20
CA THR A 2 2.82 1.08 -21.89
C THR A 2 2.89 -0.06 -20.86
N GLY A 3 2.65 -1.30 -21.28
CA GLY A 3 2.77 -2.45 -20.36
C GLY A 3 4.17 -2.61 -19.77
N GLU A 4 5.21 -2.12 -20.45
CA GLU A 4 6.59 -2.15 -19.97
C GLU A 4 6.86 -1.12 -18.87
N GLU A 5 6.36 0.11 -19.03
CA GLU A 5 6.43 1.16 -18.01
C GLU A 5 5.70 0.75 -16.73
N GLN A 6 4.52 0.12 -16.87
CA GLN A 6 3.75 -0.40 -15.75
C GLN A 6 4.53 -1.46 -14.98
N LYS A 7 5.11 -2.43 -15.70
CA LYS A 7 5.90 -3.50 -15.09
C LYS A 7 7.12 -2.93 -14.34
N ALA A 8 7.82 -1.96 -14.92
CA ALA A 8 8.95 -1.32 -14.27
C ALA A 8 8.54 -0.61 -12.97
N ALA A 9 7.42 0.12 -12.99
CA ALA A 9 6.89 0.78 -11.79
C ALA A 9 6.48 -0.23 -10.69
N VAL A 10 5.89 -1.37 -11.07
CA VAL A 10 5.54 -2.45 -10.12
C VAL A 10 6.78 -3.03 -9.46
N GLU A 11 7.83 -3.32 -10.25
CA GLU A 11 9.09 -3.83 -9.71
C GLU A 11 9.79 -2.82 -8.79
N GLU A 12 9.70 -1.52 -9.10
CA GLU A 12 10.22 -0.46 -8.24
C GLU A 12 9.49 -0.43 -6.88
N VAL A 13 8.16 -0.49 -6.89
CA VAL A 13 7.36 -0.58 -5.66
C VAL A 13 7.71 -1.83 -4.86
N HIS A 14 7.84 -2.99 -5.53
CA HIS A 14 8.24 -4.23 -4.88
C HIS A 14 9.67 -4.15 -4.30
N GLY A 15 10.57 -3.42 -4.94
CA GLY A 15 11.91 -3.13 -4.41
C GLY A 15 11.85 -2.32 -3.11
N HIS A 16 11.04 -1.26 -3.07
CA HIS A 16 10.83 -0.47 -1.86
C HIS A 16 10.16 -1.28 -0.74
N LEU A 17 9.17 -2.10 -1.06
CA LEU A 17 8.52 -2.99 -0.09
C LEU A 17 9.50 -4.03 0.46
N GLN A 18 10.41 -4.56 -0.36
CA GLN A 18 11.44 -5.48 0.09
C GLN A 18 12.36 -4.83 1.13
N LEU A 19 12.79 -3.58 0.90
CA LEU A 19 13.62 -2.85 1.87
C LEU A 19 12.90 -2.68 3.22
N ILE A 20 11.60 -2.39 3.20
CA ILE A 20 10.80 -2.27 4.42
C ILE A 20 10.65 -3.63 5.11
N GLU A 21 10.35 -4.69 4.35
CA GLU A 21 10.23 -6.05 4.85
C GLU A 21 11.52 -6.53 5.52
N ASP A 22 12.68 -6.22 4.94
CA ASP A 22 14.00 -6.55 5.52
C ASP A 22 14.25 -5.80 6.83
N GLU A 23 13.89 -4.52 6.90
CA GLU A 23 13.99 -3.71 8.13
C GLU A 23 13.03 -4.20 9.24
N LEU A 24 11.85 -4.69 8.87
CA LEU A 24 10.90 -5.32 9.80
C LEU A 24 11.37 -6.69 10.28
N ARG A 25 12.12 -7.43 9.47
CA ARG A 25 12.58 -8.79 9.77
C ARG A 25 13.85 -8.82 10.59
N GLU A 26 14.83 -8.02 10.20
CA GLU A 26 16.19 -8.09 10.72
C GLU A 26 16.75 -6.73 11.16
N GLY A 27 16.14 -5.63 10.71
CA GLY A 27 16.62 -4.27 10.96
C GLY A 27 16.06 -3.61 12.22
N HIS A 28 15.95 -2.27 12.16
CA HIS A 28 15.63 -1.44 13.32
C HIS A 28 14.24 -1.69 13.91
N PHE A 29 13.31 -2.13 13.07
CA PHE A 29 11.90 -2.33 13.44
C PHE A 29 11.57 -3.77 13.82
N LYS A 30 12.58 -4.64 13.91
CA LYS A 30 12.40 -6.04 14.26
C LYS A 30 11.56 -6.24 15.52
N GLY A 31 10.49 -7.03 15.37
CA GLY A 31 9.60 -7.41 16.46
C GLY A 31 8.64 -6.32 16.94
N ARG A 32 8.57 -5.16 16.26
CA ARG A 32 7.60 -4.10 16.59
C ARG A 32 6.28 -4.34 15.86
N ALA A 33 5.18 -3.98 16.53
CA ALA A 33 3.85 -4.01 15.91
C ALA A 33 3.66 -2.85 14.91
N PHE A 34 4.21 -1.69 15.25
CA PHE A 34 4.23 -0.47 14.45
C PHE A 34 5.67 0.03 14.32
N PHE A 35 5.97 0.89 13.33
CA PHE A 35 7.28 1.53 13.24
C PHE A 35 7.59 2.35 14.52
N GLY A 36 6.56 2.92 15.13
CA GLY A 36 6.60 3.57 16.45
C GLY A 36 6.81 2.66 17.67
N GLY A 37 6.80 1.33 17.50
CA GLY A 37 6.92 0.35 18.59
C GLY A 37 5.57 -0.22 19.00
N ASP A 38 5.17 0.02 20.25
CA ASP A 38 3.91 -0.47 20.83
C ASP A 38 2.66 0.29 20.32
N GLY A 39 2.86 1.43 19.68
CA GLY A 39 1.80 2.24 19.09
C GLY A 39 2.27 2.96 17.84
N ILE A 40 1.33 3.59 17.13
CA ILE A 40 1.62 4.34 15.90
C ILE A 40 2.57 5.50 16.18
N GLY A 41 3.57 5.65 15.32
CA GLY A 41 4.48 6.78 15.27
C GLY A 41 4.32 7.59 13.99
N ALA A 42 5.17 8.59 13.82
CA ALA A 42 5.16 9.45 12.64
C ALA A 42 5.37 8.66 11.33
N LEU A 43 6.25 7.64 11.35
CA LEU A 43 6.49 6.82 10.16
C LEU A 43 5.28 5.98 9.78
N ASP A 44 4.53 5.45 10.77
CA ASP A 44 3.30 4.71 10.50
C ASP A 44 2.26 5.58 9.77
N ILE A 45 2.14 6.84 10.19
CA ILE A 45 1.23 7.80 9.53
C ILE A 45 1.69 8.10 8.10
N VAL A 46 2.99 8.31 7.88
CA VAL A 46 3.53 8.61 6.53
C VAL A 46 3.38 7.43 5.59
N VAL A 47 3.67 6.21 6.05
CA VAL A 47 3.55 5.01 5.21
C VAL A 47 2.08 4.64 5.01
N GLY A 48 1.27 4.77 6.06
CA GLY A 48 -0.14 4.37 6.06
C GLY A 48 -1.09 5.37 5.41
N CYS A 49 -0.70 6.63 5.20
CA CYS A 49 -1.60 7.65 4.65
C CYS A 49 -2.11 7.33 3.24
N GLY A 50 -1.42 6.45 2.50
CA GLY A 50 -1.80 6.01 1.17
C GLY A 50 -2.48 4.64 1.13
N SER A 51 -2.73 3.98 2.27
CA SER A 51 -3.19 2.58 2.29
C SER A 51 -4.50 2.36 1.53
N TYR A 52 -5.42 3.32 1.63
CA TYR A 52 -6.72 3.27 0.93
C TYR A 52 -6.62 3.32 -0.60
N TRP A 53 -5.49 3.74 -1.16
CA TRP A 53 -5.25 3.68 -2.61
C TRP A 53 -4.78 2.31 -3.08
N LEU A 54 -4.26 1.46 -2.20
CA LEU A 54 -3.68 0.18 -2.60
C LEU A 54 -4.65 -0.70 -3.38
N PRO A 55 -5.91 -0.93 -2.93
CA PRO A 55 -6.84 -1.77 -3.70
C PRO A 55 -7.15 -1.20 -5.09
N VAL A 56 -7.19 0.13 -5.20
CA VAL A 56 -7.41 0.82 -6.48
C VAL A 56 -6.24 0.61 -7.43
N LEU A 57 -5.02 0.75 -6.91
CA LEU A 57 -3.81 0.57 -7.71
C LEU A 57 -3.63 -0.89 -8.14
N GLU A 58 -3.95 -1.84 -7.26
CA GLU A 58 -3.91 -3.27 -7.58
C GLU A 58 -4.91 -3.66 -8.67
N GLU A 59 -6.14 -3.13 -8.61
CA GLU A 59 -7.17 -3.32 -9.63
C GLU A 59 -6.76 -2.69 -10.98
N VAL A 60 -6.27 -1.45 -10.96
CA VAL A 60 -5.87 -0.72 -12.18
C VAL A 60 -4.65 -1.35 -12.83
N ALA A 61 -3.70 -1.81 -12.02
CA ALA A 61 -2.46 -2.40 -12.50
C ALA A 61 -2.57 -3.92 -12.72
N GLU A 62 -3.71 -4.54 -12.41
CA GLU A 62 -3.95 -5.99 -12.48
C GLU A 62 -2.82 -6.80 -11.81
N VAL A 63 -2.27 -6.29 -10.71
CA VAL A 63 -1.18 -6.90 -9.96
C VAL A 63 -1.44 -6.79 -8.46
N LYS A 64 -0.85 -7.69 -7.69
CA LYS A 64 -0.78 -7.56 -6.23
C LYS A 64 0.47 -6.77 -5.85
N LEU A 65 0.28 -5.56 -5.32
CA LEU A 65 1.38 -4.71 -4.89
C LEU A 65 1.90 -5.18 -3.54
N VAL A 66 1.00 -5.49 -2.59
CA VAL A 66 1.36 -6.05 -1.28
C VAL A 66 0.95 -7.52 -1.21
N ASP A 67 1.84 -8.39 -1.71
CA ASP A 67 1.65 -9.83 -1.64
C ASP A 67 1.99 -10.36 -0.23
N PRO A 68 1.04 -10.98 0.51
CA PRO A 68 1.30 -11.54 1.83
C PRO A 68 2.33 -12.69 1.84
N GLU A 69 2.56 -13.36 0.72
CA GLU A 69 3.61 -14.39 0.62
C GLU A 69 5.00 -13.76 0.52
N ARG A 70 5.11 -12.64 -0.20
CA ARG A 70 6.38 -11.93 -0.43
C ARG A 70 6.72 -10.94 0.69
N PHE A 71 5.72 -10.24 1.21
CA PHE A 71 5.85 -9.18 2.22
C PHE A 71 4.96 -9.46 3.45
N PRO A 72 5.12 -10.61 4.13
CA PRO A 72 4.23 -11.01 5.22
C PRO A 72 4.24 -10.05 6.41
N LEU A 73 5.38 -9.44 6.75
CA LEU A 73 5.48 -8.53 7.89
C LEU A 73 4.85 -7.18 7.56
N PHE A 74 5.14 -6.65 6.37
CA PHE A 74 4.51 -5.41 5.91
C PHE A 74 2.99 -5.57 5.74
N HIS A 75 2.52 -6.69 5.21
CA HIS A 75 1.10 -7.01 5.11
C HIS A 75 0.42 -7.07 6.49
N ALA A 76 1.09 -7.68 7.48
CA ALA A 76 0.58 -7.72 8.86
C ALA A 76 0.50 -6.31 9.49
N TRP A 77 1.54 -5.50 9.29
CA TRP A 77 1.55 -4.09 9.71
C TRP A 77 0.41 -3.30 9.06
N LEU A 78 0.22 -3.45 7.74
CA LEU A 78 -0.82 -2.76 6.97
C LEU A 78 -2.21 -3.12 7.49
N THR A 79 -2.46 -4.41 7.71
CA THR A 79 -3.72 -4.92 8.27
C THR A 79 -3.99 -4.36 9.68
N ALA A 80 -2.94 -4.28 10.52
CA ALA A 80 -3.05 -3.72 11.85
C ALA A 80 -3.33 -2.21 11.82
N PHE A 81 -2.66 -1.46 10.94
CA PHE A 81 -2.84 -0.03 10.75
C PHE A 81 -4.26 0.31 10.27
N GLU A 82 -4.75 -0.36 9.23
CA GLU A 82 -6.13 -0.21 8.74
C GLU A 82 -7.17 -0.69 9.75
N GLY A 83 -6.76 -1.54 10.68
CA GLY A 83 -7.57 -2.02 11.79
C GLY A 83 -7.87 -0.97 12.86
N LEU A 84 -7.11 0.13 12.93
CA LEU A 84 -7.27 1.17 13.94
C LEU A 84 -8.57 1.96 13.75
N ASP A 85 -9.29 2.25 14.83
CA ASP A 85 -10.58 2.95 14.78
C ASP A 85 -10.44 4.36 14.16
N ASP A 86 -9.36 5.07 14.48
CA ASP A 86 -9.06 6.38 13.90
C ASP A 86 -8.84 6.30 12.39
N VAL A 87 -8.17 5.23 11.92
CA VAL A 87 -7.94 5.01 10.48
C VAL A 87 -9.26 4.64 9.81
N LYS A 88 -10.02 3.69 10.35
CA LYS A 88 -11.35 3.32 9.82
C LYS A 88 -12.31 4.50 9.73
N GLY A 89 -12.23 5.43 10.68
CA GLY A 89 -13.05 6.65 10.70
C GLY A 89 -12.73 7.64 9.58
N ILE A 90 -11.50 7.61 9.04
CA ILE A 90 -11.06 8.48 7.93
C ILE A 90 -11.09 7.79 6.57
N MET A 91 -11.12 6.45 6.53
CA MET A 91 -11.18 5.70 5.28
C MET A 91 -12.41 6.11 4.47
N PRO A 92 -12.26 6.50 3.19
CA PRO A 92 -13.41 6.82 2.37
C PRO A 92 -14.32 5.59 2.25
N ALA A 93 -15.64 5.82 2.22
CA ALA A 93 -16.59 4.72 2.04
C ALA A 93 -16.21 3.88 0.80
N PRO A 94 -16.30 2.53 0.85
CA PRO A 94 -15.88 1.66 -0.24
C PRO A 94 -16.46 2.04 -1.61
N ASP A 95 -17.72 2.47 -1.65
CA ASP A 95 -18.38 2.93 -2.88
C ASP A 95 -17.71 4.17 -3.49
N ARG A 96 -17.22 5.11 -2.66
CA ARG A 96 -16.46 6.28 -3.12
C ARG A 96 -15.06 5.92 -3.59
N LEU A 97 -14.44 4.92 -2.96
CA LEU A 97 -13.14 4.39 -3.41
C LEU A 97 -13.27 3.75 -4.78
N LEU A 98 -14.35 2.99 -5.03
CA LEU A 98 -14.62 2.38 -6.33
C LEU A 98 -14.97 3.41 -7.41
N GLU A 99 -15.76 4.44 -7.07
CA GLU A 99 -16.06 5.53 -8.01
C GLU A 99 -14.79 6.31 -8.38
N TYR A 100 -13.94 6.61 -7.39
CA TYR A 100 -12.64 7.22 -7.64
C TYR A 100 -11.72 6.28 -8.41
N ALA A 101 -11.68 4.99 -8.10
CA ALA A 101 -10.91 3.98 -8.82
C ALA A 101 -11.30 3.92 -10.29
N GLY A 102 -12.61 3.94 -10.57
CA GLY A 102 -13.15 4.09 -11.91
C GLY A 102 -12.64 5.37 -12.57
N GLY A 103 -12.71 6.51 -11.89
CA GLY A 103 -12.17 7.79 -12.37
C GLY A 103 -10.68 7.78 -12.66
N VAL A 104 -9.86 7.19 -11.79
CA VAL A 104 -8.41 7.01 -11.94
C VAL A 104 -8.10 6.09 -13.10
N ARG A 105 -8.78 4.95 -13.20
CA ARG A 105 -8.63 4.01 -14.30
C ARG A 105 -8.93 4.70 -15.62
N GLN A 106 -10.05 5.43 -15.72
CA GLN A 106 -10.40 6.20 -16.91
C GLN A 106 -9.36 7.30 -17.20
N PHE A 107 -8.85 7.99 -16.17
CA PHE A 107 -7.79 8.98 -16.31
C PHE A 107 -6.52 8.35 -16.90
N PHE A 108 -5.98 7.28 -16.31
CA PHE A 108 -4.78 6.60 -16.81
C PHE A 108 -4.97 5.98 -18.20
N LEU A 109 -6.15 5.43 -18.50
CA LEU A 109 -6.48 4.94 -19.85
C LEU A 109 -6.59 6.08 -20.87
N SER A 110 -7.07 7.27 -20.46
CA SER A 110 -7.21 8.43 -21.35
C SER A 110 -5.88 9.10 -21.69
N GLN A 111 -4.87 8.99 -20.83
CA GLN A 111 -3.51 9.51 -21.03
C GLN A 111 -2.62 8.53 -21.83
N GLY A 112 -3.14 7.36 -22.24
CA GLY A 112 -2.43 6.35 -23.03
C GLY A 112 -2.66 6.41 -24.54
N LYS A 113 -3.13 7.53 -25.09
CA LYS A 113 -3.28 7.76 -26.54
C LYS A 113 -2.27 8.75 -27.09
#